data_AF-K5BK83-F1
#
_entry.id   AF-K5BK83-F1
#
_cell.length_a   1.000
_cell.length_b   1.000
_cell.length_c   1.000
_cell.angle_alpha   90.00
_cell.angle_beta   90.00
_cell.angle_gamma   90.00
#
_symmetry.space_group_name_H-M   'P 1'
#
loop_
_entity.id
_entity.type
_entity.pdbx_description
1 polymer ?
#
loop_
_entity_poly.entity_id
_entity_poly.type
_entity_poly.pdbx_seq_one_letter_code
_entity_poly.pdbx_strand_id
1 'polypeptide(L)'
;MTATAQLPAQPELTPELAADLAAASLALAQRFSAGATMWSIAPACPPHARHIAVEFVHPVVVGKRALPAVALNGPDLVDQVRISARSGDVVIAVGRADEPQITEVMRRAPAWGVTTFWIGNGERPPHGAADHVLWVDDPDPRLPATGHFVLLYHLLWELTHVCFEHPGLLTVPAECTDEVCITCSDEGRLAEVLTVTDGTATVRTARGTETVDTLMVGDVARGDLVLVHAGMAISKLTEEDSR
;
A
#
# COMPACT_ATOMS: atom_id res chain seq x y z
N MET A 1 -38.97 8.50 -32.55
CA MET A 1 -38.25 9.09 -31.40
C MET A 1 -37.11 8.16 -31.06
N THR A 2 -35.92 8.44 -31.59
CA THR A 2 -34.72 7.68 -31.27
C THR A 2 -34.23 8.22 -29.93
N ALA A 3 -34.31 7.42 -28.87
CA ALA A 3 -33.77 7.80 -27.57
C ALA A 3 -32.26 7.90 -27.72
N THR A 4 -31.73 9.13 -27.68
CA THR A 4 -30.31 9.37 -27.50
C THR A 4 -29.96 8.83 -26.12
N ALA A 5 -29.34 7.66 -26.07
CA ALA A 5 -28.72 7.19 -24.84
C ALA A 5 -27.64 8.20 -24.50
N GLN A 6 -27.87 9.00 -23.45
CA GLN A 6 -26.85 9.86 -22.88
C GLN A 6 -25.67 8.95 -22.55
N LEU A 7 -24.50 9.20 -23.15
CA LEU A 7 -23.27 8.57 -22.68
C LEU A 7 -23.18 8.83 -21.17
N PRO A 8 -22.87 7.82 -20.34
CA PRO A 8 -22.66 8.05 -18.92
C PRO A 8 -21.68 9.22 -18.78
N ALA A 9 -22.00 10.18 -17.91
CA ALA A 9 -21.12 11.30 -17.62
C ALA A 9 -19.73 10.73 -17.33
N GLN A 10 -18.68 11.29 -17.96
CA GLN A 10 -17.34 10.90 -17.57
C GLN A 10 -17.21 11.17 -16.07
N PRO A 11 -16.59 10.25 -15.31
CA PRO A 11 -16.39 10.48 -13.88
C PRO A 11 -15.64 11.79 -13.72
N GLU A 12 -16.27 12.75 -13.07
CA GLU A 12 -15.60 13.97 -12.69
C GLU A 12 -14.61 13.62 -11.59
N LEU A 13 -13.33 13.86 -11.86
CA LEU A 13 -12.26 13.76 -10.88
C LEU A 13 -12.49 14.87 -9.85
N THR A 14 -12.96 14.50 -8.65
CA THR A 14 -13.22 15.49 -7.60
C THR A 14 -11.91 16.16 -7.16
N PRO A 15 -11.96 17.40 -6.64
CA PRO A 15 -10.77 18.08 -6.12
C PRO A 15 -10.02 17.25 -5.07
N GLU A 16 -10.75 16.54 -4.21
CA GLU A 16 -10.19 15.68 -3.17
C GLU A 16 -9.47 14.48 -3.77
N LEU A 17 -10.08 13.78 -4.73
CA LEU A 17 -9.47 12.65 -5.41
C LEU A 17 -8.25 13.09 -6.24
N ALA A 18 -8.28 14.28 -6.82
CA ALA A 18 -7.14 14.86 -7.53
C ALA A 18 -5.98 15.16 -6.57
N ALA A 19 -6.26 15.66 -5.35
CA ALA A 19 -5.24 15.89 -4.33
C ALA A 19 -4.63 14.57 -3.81
N ASP A 20 -5.48 13.57 -3.52
CA ASP A 20 -5.06 12.22 -3.13
C ASP A 20 -4.16 11.60 -4.22
N LEU A 21 -4.56 11.75 -5.49
CA LEU A 21 -3.81 11.25 -6.64
C LEU A 21 -2.46 11.93 -6.80
N ALA A 22 -2.38 13.25 -6.60
CA ALA A 22 -1.11 13.99 -6.66
C ALA A 22 -0.14 13.54 -5.55
N ALA A 23 -0.64 13.39 -4.31
CA ALA A 23 0.15 12.92 -3.18
C ALA A 23 0.65 11.48 -3.39
N ALA A 24 -0.24 10.59 -3.84
CA ALA A 24 0.08 9.21 -4.18
C ALA A 24 1.15 9.12 -5.27
N SER A 25 1.02 9.91 -6.33
CA SER A 25 1.96 9.91 -7.46
C SER A 25 3.36 10.35 -7.03
N LEU A 26 3.47 11.38 -6.18
CA LEU A 26 4.74 11.83 -5.64
C LEU A 26 5.40 10.76 -4.76
N ALA A 27 4.63 10.15 -3.85
CA ALA A 27 5.14 9.10 -2.98
C ALA A 27 5.61 7.88 -3.78
N LEU A 28 4.85 7.47 -4.80
CA LEU A 28 5.22 6.36 -5.68
C LEU A 28 6.52 6.67 -6.46
N ALA A 29 6.66 7.90 -6.96
CA ALA A 29 7.88 8.34 -7.63
C ALA A 29 9.09 8.33 -6.69
N GLN A 30 8.93 8.79 -5.44
CA GLN A 30 9.98 8.76 -4.42
C GLN A 30 10.40 7.31 -4.10
N ARG A 31 9.44 6.39 -3.94
CA ARG A 31 9.72 4.97 -3.70
C ARG A 31 10.50 4.34 -4.85
N PHE A 32 10.07 4.56 -6.09
CA PHE A 32 10.81 4.09 -7.26
C PHE A 32 12.19 4.74 -7.38
N SER A 33 12.33 6.02 -7.04
CA SER A 33 13.64 6.70 -7.02
C SER A 33 14.57 6.09 -5.97
N ALA A 34 14.03 5.56 -4.88
CA ALA A 34 14.76 4.80 -3.85
C ALA A 34 14.98 3.32 -4.21
N GLY A 35 14.56 2.87 -5.40
CA GLY A 35 14.80 1.51 -5.90
C GLY A 35 13.70 0.48 -5.57
N ALA A 36 12.49 0.93 -5.21
CA ALA A 36 11.36 0.05 -4.91
C ALA A 36 10.95 -0.83 -6.11
N THR A 37 10.48 -2.04 -5.80
CA THR A 37 9.63 -2.84 -6.68
C THR A 37 8.16 -2.63 -6.30
N MET A 38 7.29 -2.51 -7.31
CA MET A 38 5.85 -2.40 -7.10
C MET A 38 5.14 -3.74 -7.33
N TRP A 39 4.34 -4.15 -6.36
CA TRP A 39 3.53 -5.36 -6.38
C TRP A 39 2.05 -4.99 -6.53
N SER A 40 1.40 -5.44 -7.59
CA SER A 40 -0.02 -5.15 -7.83
C SER A 40 -0.90 -6.37 -7.54
N ILE A 41 -2.02 -6.14 -6.86
CA ILE A 41 -3.01 -7.17 -6.51
C ILE A 41 -4.43 -6.71 -6.82
N ALA A 42 -5.26 -7.62 -7.29
CA ALA A 42 -6.67 -7.37 -7.56
C ALA A 42 -7.46 -8.69 -7.45
N PRO A 43 -7.74 -9.19 -6.24
CA PRO A 43 -8.27 -10.54 -6.02
C PRO A 43 -9.55 -10.81 -6.81
N ALA A 44 -10.50 -9.86 -6.78
CA ALA A 44 -11.77 -9.98 -7.48
C ALA A 44 -11.69 -9.70 -9.00
N CYS A 45 -10.61 -9.07 -9.47
CA CYS A 45 -10.42 -8.74 -10.90
C CYS A 45 -8.93 -8.76 -11.30
N PRO A 46 -8.31 -9.95 -11.44
CA PRO A 46 -6.90 -10.11 -11.80
C PRO A 46 -6.39 -9.32 -13.02
N PRO A 47 -7.21 -9.05 -14.06
CA PRO A 47 -6.79 -8.19 -15.16
C PRO A 47 -6.30 -6.80 -14.74
N HIS A 48 -6.87 -6.19 -13.69
CA HIS A 48 -6.43 -4.87 -13.21
C HIS A 48 -4.99 -4.90 -12.67
N ALA A 49 -4.64 -5.91 -11.86
CA ALA A 49 -3.27 -6.06 -11.37
C ALA A 49 -2.27 -6.21 -12.53
N ARG A 50 -2.60 -7.07 -13.51
CA ARG A 50 -1.75 -7.28 -14.70
C ARG A 50 -1.61 -6.03 -15.55
N HIS A 51 -2.70 -5.27 -15.70
CA HIS A 51 -2.70 -4.00 -16.41
C HIS A 51 -1.76 -3.01 -15.73
N ILE A 52 -1.90 -2.82 -14.42
CA ILE A 52 -1.01 -1.93 -13.66
C ILE A 52 0.44 -2.36 -13.86
N ALA A 53 0.78 -3.65 -13.67
CA ALA A 53 2.16 -4.09 -13.83
C ALA A 53 2.72 -3.84 -15.23
N VAL A 54 1.96 -4.11 -16.30
CA VAL A 54 2.48 -3.95 -17.68
C VAL A 54 2.73 -2.49 -18.04
N GLU A 55 1.91 -1.55 -17.57
CA GLU A 55 2.09 -0.11 -17.83
C GLU A 55 3.41 0.43 -17.23
N PHE A 56 3.80 -0.08 -16.06
CA PHE A 56 5.06 0.31 -15.41
C PHE A 56 6.28 -0.36 -16.06
N VAL A 57 6.19 -1.62 -16.50
CA VAL A 57 7.31 -2.33 -17.15
C VAL A 57 7.50 -1.94 -18.62
N HIS A 58 6.42 -1.66 -19.34
CA HIS A 58 6.42 -1.33 -20.77
C HIS A 58 5.70 0.01 -21.01
N PRO A 59 6.32 1.13 -20.61
CA PRO A 59 5.67 2.43 -20.69
C PRO A 59 5.32 2.79 -22.14
N VAL A 60 4.04 3.11 -22.38
CA VAL A 60 3.53 3.41 -23.73
C VAL A 60 4.08 4.71 -24.31
N VAL A 61 4.50 5.65 -23.45
CA VAL A 61 5.06 6.94 -23.88
C VAL A 61 6.55 6.80 -24.18
N VAL A 62 6.91 7.15 -25.42
CA VAL A 62 8.30 7.10 -25.92
C VAL A 62 9.24 7.86 -24.98
N GLY A 63 10.31 7.19 -24.56
CA GLY A 63 11.38 7.78 -23.75
C GLY A 63 11.15 7.71 -22.24
N LYS A 64 9.98 7.23 -21.76
CA LYS A 64 9.77 6.99 -20.32
C LYS A 64 10.52 5.74 -19.85
N ARG A 65 11.02 5.80 -18.61
CA ARG A 65 11.79 4.73 -17.97
C ARG A 65 10.88 3.58 -17.56
N ALA A 66 11.26 2.34 -17.90
CA ALA A 66 10.62 1.15 -17.35
C ALA A 66 10.90 1.02 -15.84
N LEU A 67 9.87 0.68 -15.06
CA LEU A 67 9.92 0.59 -13.60
C LEU A 67 9.64 -0.85 -13.14
N PRO A 68 10.32 -1.36 -12.08
CA PRO A 68 10.12 -2.73 -11.62
C PRO A 68 8.71 -2.94 -11.06
N ALA A 69 7.90 -3.74 -11.75
CA ALA A 69 6.52 -3.98 -11.38
C ALA A 69 6.09 -5.42 -11.67
N VAL A 70 5.34 -6.03 -10.74
CA VAL A 70 4.86 -7.42 -10.83
C VAL A 70 3.41 -7.51 -10.39
N ALA A 71 2.60 -8.29 -11.09
CA ALA A 71 1.23 -8.62 -10.71
C ALA A 71 1.17 -9.96 -9.98
N LEU A 72 0.70 -9.97 -8.73
CA LEU A 72 0.46 -11.19 -7.96
C LEU A 72 -1.02 -11.57 -8.09
N ASN A 73 -1.29 -12.87 -8.26
CA ASN A 73 -2.63 -13.40 -8.51
C ASN A 73 -2.81 -14.75 -7.80
N GLY A 74 -4.06 -15.20 -7.65
CA GLY A 74 -4.37 -16.50 -7.04
C GLY A 74 -4.85 -16.39 -5.59
N PRO A 75 -5.02 -17.53 -4.89
CA PRO A 75 -5.73 -17.58 -3.61
C PRO A 75 -4.95 -17.05 -2.40
N ASP A 76 -3.61 -17.05 -2.44
CA ASP A 76 -2.76 -16.79 -1.27
C ASP A 76 -1.99 -15.45 -1.38
N LEU A 77 -2.69 -14.35 -1.68
CA LEU A 77 -2.02 -13.07 -1.97
C LEU A 77 -1.24 -12.52 -0.77
N VAL A 78 -1.73 -12.73 0.45
CA VAL A 78 -1.04 -12.28 1.68
C VAL A 78 0.35 -12.91 1.77
N ASP A 79 0.44 -14.23 1.59
CA ASP A 79 1.72 -14.95 1.62
C ASP A 79 2.61 -14.61 0.43
N GLN A 80 2.04 -14.44 -0.75
CA GLN A 80 2.76 -14.02 -1.95
C GLN A 80 3.40 -12.64 -1.76
N VAL A 81 2.68 -11.66 -1.21
CA VAL A 81 3.25 -10.34 -0.90
C VAL A 81 4.32 -10.48 0.17
N ARG A 82 4.04 -11.21 1.26
CA ARG A 82 4.96 -11.40 2.40
C ARG A 82 6.31 -12.00 2.01
N ILE A 83 6.35 -12.92 1.05
CA ILE A 83 7.58 -13.57 0.59
C ILE A 83 8.31 -12.78 -0.50
N SER A 84 7.56 -12.01 -1.31
CA SER A 84 8.11 -11.32 -2.46
C SER A 84 8.63 -9.92 -2.13
N ALA A 85 7.84 -9.17 -1.35
CA ALA A 85 8.13 -7.77 -1.05
C ALA A 85 9.27 -7.62 -0.05
N ARG A 86 10.09 -6.60 -0.28
CA ARG A 86 11.16 -6.15 0.60
C ARG A 86 10.79 -4.83 1.24
N SER A 87 11.44 -4.52 2.37
CA SER A 87 11.32 -3.17 2.95
C SER A 87 11.74 -2.12 1.92
N GLY A 88 10.91 -1.08 1.76
CA GLY A 88 11.04 -0.05 0.73
C GLY A 88 10.20 -0.30 -0.53
N ASP A 89 9.67 -1.51 -0.73
CA ASP A 89 8.77 -1.81 -1.85
C ASP A 89 7.39 -1.17 -1.69
N VAL A 90 6.58 -1.28 -2.75
CA VAL A 90 5.22 -0.76 -2.80
C VAL A 90 4.23 -1.89 -3.12
N VAL A 91 3.05 -1.85 -2.50
CA VAL A 91 1.88 -2.63 -2.94
C VAL A 91 0.78 -1.69 -3.42
N ILE A 92 0.24 -1.98 -4.62
CA ILE A 92 -0.98 -1.35 -5.13
C ILE A 92 -2.09 -2.40 -5.21
N ALA A 93 -3.15 -2.21 -4.42
CA ALA A 93 -4.33 -3.08 -4.46
C ALA A 93 -5.51 -2.40 -5.15
N VAL A 94 -6.24 -3.17 -5.96
CA VAL A 94 -7.50 -2.75 -6.58
C VAL A 94 -8.63 -3.65 -6.08
N GLY A 95 -9.61 -3.05 -5.40
CA GLY A 95 -10.76 -3.80 -4.88
C GLY A 95 -11.54 -3.04 -3.81
N ARG A 96 -12.62 -3.64 -3.32
CA ARG A 96 -13.48 -3.06 -2.29
C ARG A 96 -12.80 -3.03 -0.92
N ALA A 97 -13.25 -2.14 -0.04
CA ALA A 97 -12.73 -1.95 1.31
C ALA A 97 -12.91 -3.19 2.22
N ASP A 98 -13.87 -4.05 1.90
CA ASP A 98 -14.21 -5.28 2.62
C ASP A 98 -13.55 -6.53 2.03
N GLU A 99 -12.67 -6.40 1.03
CA GLU A 99 -11.98 -7.53 0.40
C GLU A 99 -10.92 -8.12 1.34
N PRO A 100 -11.12 -9.35 1.89
CA PRO A 100 -10.34 -9.84 3.03
C PRO A 100 -8.83 -9.91 2.77
N GLN A 101 -8.43 -10.30 1.56
CA GLN A 101 -7.01 -10.41 1.21
C GLN A 101 -6.34 -9.05 1.09
N ILE A 102 -7.06 -8.03 0.62
CA ILE A 102 -6.52 -6.66 0.54
C ILE A 102 -6.37 -6.11 1.94
N THR A 103 -7.43 -6.17 2.76
CA THR A 103 -7.40 -5.70 4.14
C THR A 103 -6.25 -6.31 4.93
N GLU A 104 -6.03 -7.62 4.80
CA GLU A 104 -4.95 -8.30 5.51
C GLU A 104 -3.54 -7.93 4.99
N VAL A 105 -3.39 -7.71 3.67
CA VAL A 105 -2.13 -7.17 3.13
C VAL A 105 -1.87 -5.77 3.67
N MET A 106 -2.86 -4.88 3.66
CA MET A 106 -2.70 -3.51 4.13
C MET A 106 -2.34 -3.44 5.61
N ARG A 107 -2.99 -4.28 6.43
CA ARG A 107 -2.72 -4.38 7.87
C ARG A 107 -1.29 -4.83 8.18
N ARG A 108 -0.71 -5.71 7.36
CA ARG A 108 0.63 -6.30 7.59
C ARG A 108 1.76 -5.55 6.91
N ALA A 109 1.49 -4.86 5.80
CA ALA A 109 2.50 -4.17 5.01
C ALA A 109 3.40 -3.21 5.81
N PRO A 110 2.92 -2.47 6.84
CA PRO A 110 3.80 -1.65 7.67
C PRO A 110 4.87 -2.47 8.40
N ALA A 111 4.54 -3.67 8.90
CA ALA A 111 5.52 -4.56 9.52
C ALA A 111 6.55 -5.11 8.51
N TRP A 112 6.22 -5.10 7.22
CA TRP A 112 7.12 -5.48 6.12
C TRP A 112 7.92 -4.30 5.58
N GLY A 113 7.63 -3.07 6.02
CA GLY A 113 8.21 -1.85 5.48
C GLY A 113 7.77 -1.53 4.05
N VAL A 114 6.58 -1.98 3.67
CA VAL A 114 6.01 -1.81 2.34
C VAL A 114 5.00 -0.66 2.36
N THR A 115 5.13 0.29 1.43
CA THR A 115 4.15 1.38 1.27
C THR A 115 2.93 0.89 0.49
N THR A 116 1.76 1.32 0.92
CA THR A 116 0.46 0.77 0.50
C THR A 116 -0.39 1.79 -0.25
N PHE A 117 -0.92 1.35 -1.39
CA PHE A 117 -1.86 2.09 -2.20
C PHE A 117 -3.12 1.25 -2.39
N TRP A 118 -4.28 1.84 -2.16
CA TRP A 118 -5.56 1.16 -2.33
C TRP A 118 -6.48 1.96 -3.27
N ILE A 119 -6.81 1.34 -4.40
CA ILE A 119 -7.76 1.86 -5.39
C ILE A 119 -9.07 1.10 -5.26
N GLY A 120 -10.19 1.81 -5.16
CA GLY A 120 -11.49 1.16 -5.04
C GLY A 120 -12.66 2.12 -5.15
N ASN A 121 -13.85 1.63 -4.82
CA ASN A 121 -15.09 2.38 -4.92
C ASN A 121 -16.14 1.96 -3.87
N GLY A 122 -17.10 2.84 -3.60
CA GLY A 122 -18.19 2.62 -2.64
C GLY A 122 -17.78 3.02 -1.22
N GLU A 123 -18.08 2.19 -0.22
CA GLU A 123 -17.67 2.45 1.16
C GLU A 123 -16.14 2.51 1.27
N ARG A 124 -15.60 3.65 1.70
CA ARG A 124 -14.16 3.91 1.79
C ARG A 124 -13.58 3.14 2.98
N PRO A 125 -12.35 2.56 2.86
CA PRO A 125 -11.69 1.97 4.01
C PRO A 125 -11.44 3.02 5.12
N PRO A 126 -11.32 2.59 6.40
CA PRO A 126 -11.02 3.49 7.50
C PRO A 126 -9.77 4.35 7.26
N HIS A 127 -9.73 5.52 7.89
CA HIS A 127 -8.54 6.36 7.83
C HIS A 127 -7.32 5.60 8.40
N GLY A 128 -6.19 5.66 7.68
CA GLY A 128 -4.98 4.94 8.07
C GLY A 128 -4.95 3.46 7.65
N ALA A 129 -6.00 2.94 7.00
CA ALA A 129 -6.00 1.57 6.49
C ALA A 129 -4.97 1.34 5.37
N ALA A 130 -4.52 2.39 4.67
CA ALA A 130 -3.41 2.37 3.73
C ALA A 130 -2.74 3.75 3.70
N ASP A 131 -1.48 3.82 3.24
CA ASP A 131 -0.73 5.08 3.13
C ASP A 131 -1.37 6.03 2.11
N HIS A 132 -1.88 5.46 1.00
CA HIS A 132 -2.58 6.20 -0.04
C HIS A 132 -3.86 5.49 -0.47
N VAL A 133 -4.99 6.21 -0.42
CA VAL A 133 -6.31 5.69 -0.82
C VAL A 133 -6.85 6.53 -1.96
N LEU A 134 -7.06 5.91 -3.13
CA LEU A 134 -7.65 6.52 -4.32
C LEU A 134 -9.05 5.95 -4.51
N TRP A 135 -10.07 6.69 -4.06
CA TRP A 135 -11.42 6.14 -3.93
C TRP A 135 -12.45 6.89 -4.77
N VAL A 136 -13.29 6.14 -5.47
CA VAL A 136 -14.45 6.68 -6.18
C VAL A 136 -15.71 6.53 -5.32
N ASP A 137 -16.40 7.63 -5.05
CA ASP A 137 -17.66 7.64 -4.30
C ASP A 137 -18.85 7.21 -5.16
N ASP A 138 -18.79 5.98 -5.65
CA ASP A 138 -19.87 5.32 -6.39
C ASP A 138 -19.91 3.84 -6.00
N PRO A 139 -20.99 3.33 -5.39
CA PRO A 139 -21.10 1.94 -4.97
C PRO A 139 -21.43 0.96 -6.12
N ASP A 140 -21.52 1.39 -7.37
CA ASP A 140 -21.86 0.52 -8.50
C ASP A 140 -20.87 -0.66 -8.62
N PRO A 141 -21.34 -1.91 -8.47
CA PRO A 141 -20.46 -3.09 -8.56
C PRO A 141 -19.86 -3.30 -9.95
N ARG A 142 -20.34 -2.60 -10.98
CA ARG A 142 -19.83 -2.67 -12.36
C ARG A 142 -18.70 -1.68 -12.62
N LEU A 143 -18.45 -0.73 -11.72
CA LEU A 143 -17.42 0.30 -11.88
C LEU A 143 -16.01 -0.26 -12.22
N PRO A 144 -15.59 -1.42 -11.67
CA PRO A 144 -14.33 -2.05 -12.09
C PRO A 144 -14.27 -2.36 -13.60
N ALA A 145 -15.41 -2.52 -14.28
CA ALA A 145 -15.51 -2.83 -15.71
C ALA A 145 -15.81 -1.61 -16.60
N THR A 146 -16.07 -0.42 -16.03
CA THR A 146 -16.42 0.79 -16.81
C THR A 146 -15.20 1.57 -17.30
N GLY A 147 -14.00 1.19 -16.88
CA GLY A 147 -12.75 1.88 -17.21
C GLY A 147 -12.35 2.99 -16.22
N HIS A 148 -13.13 3.24 -15.16
CA HIS A 148 -12.80 4.28 -14.18
C HIS A 148 -11.51 3.97 -13.41
N PHE A 149 -11.33 2.72 -12.97
CA PHE A 149 -10.06 2.30 -12.36
C PHE A 149 -8.90 2.39 -13.35
N VAL A 150 -9.14 2.09 -14.62
CA VAL A 150 -8.16 2.22 -15.70
C VAL A 150 -7.65 3.66 -15.77
N LEU A 151 -8.58 4.62 -15.82
CA LEU A 151 -8.24 6.03 -15.78
C LEU A 151 -7.42 6.40 -14.54
N LEU A 152 -7.82 5.96 -13.34
CA LEU A 152 -7.11 6.31 -12.10
C LEU A 152 -5.67 5.81 -12.07
N TYR A 153 -5.43 4.54 -12.38
CA TYR A 153 -4.06 4.03 -12.37
C TYR A 153 -3.23 4.50 -13.58
N HIS A 154 -3.86 4.88 -14.69
CA HIS A 154 -3.17 5.57 -15.79
C HIS A 154 -2.71 6.96 -15.39
N LEU A 155 -3.56 7.74 -14.73
CA LEU A 155 -3.16 9.05 -14.22
C LEU A 155 -2.10 8.92 -13.12
N LEU A 156 -2.23 7.95 -12.21
CA LEU A 156 -1.19 7.63 -11.22
C LEU A 156 0.15 7.34 -11.91
N TRP A 157 0.14 6.50 -12.94
CA TRP A 157 1.33 6.20 -13.74
C TRP A 157 1.91 7.45 -14.42
N GLU A 158 1.07 8.28 -15.05
CA GLU A 158 1.51 9.46 -15.79
C GLU A 158 2.10 10.50 -14.85
N LEU A 159 1.41 10.81 -13.75
CA LEU A 159 1.85 11.78 -12.74
C LEU A 159 3.11 11.30 -12.00
N THR A 160 3.24 9.99 -11.74
CA THR A 160 4.49 9.41 -11.21
C THR A 160 5.67 9.73 -12.15
N HIS A 161 5.45 9.63 -13.47
CA HIS A 161 6.47 9.97 -14.45
C HIS A 161 6.72 11.48 -14.57
N VAL A 162 5.71 12.32 -14.37
CA VAL A 162 5.89 13.78 -14.27
C VAL A 162 6.80 14.11 -13.09
N CYS A 163 6.63 13.46 -11.93
CA CYS A 163 7.52 13.68 -10.78
C CYS A 163 9.00 13.38 -11.09
N PHE A 164 9.31 12.39 -11.95
CA PHE A 164 10.69 12.13 -12.37
C PHE A 164 11.33 13.26 -13.20
N GLU A 165 10.52 14.11 -13.83
CA GLU A 165 10.99 15.29 -14.55
C GLU A 165 11.36 16.44 -13.59
N HIS A 166 11.06 16.29 -12.30
CA HIS A 166 11.37 17.23 -11.24
C HIS A 166 12.22 16.58 -10.12
N PRO A 167 13.52 16.29 -10.35
CA PRO A 167 14.37 15.55 -9.41
C PRO A 167 14.43 16.12 -7.98
N GLY A 168 14.24 17.43 -7.82
CA GLY A 168 14.18 18.09 -6.51
C GLY A 168 13.02 17.62 -5.62
N LEU A 169 11.98 16.99 -6.21
CA LEU A 169 10.86 16.41 -5.47
C LEU A 169 11.11 14.96 -5.02
N LEU A 170 12.10 14.28 -5.61
CA LEU A 170 12.32 12.84 -5.40
C LEU A 170 13.12 12.54 -4.13
N THR A 171 13.82 13.53 -3.59
CA THR A 171 14.51 13.40 -2.32
C THR A 171 13.51 13.73 -1.21
N VAL A 172 13.11 12.74 -0.43
CA VAL A 172 12.39 12.98 0.81
C VAL A 172 13.37 13.66 1.77
N PRO A 173 13.13 14.91 2.21
CA PRO A 173 13.94 15.49 3.26
C PRO A 173 13.89 14.56 4.46
N ALA A 174 15.03 14.22 5.05
CA ALA A 174 15.02 13.47 6.31
C ALA A 174 14.17 14.27 7.31
N GLU A 175 13.10 13.67 7.81
CA GLU A 175 12.32 14.27 8.88
C GLU A 175 13.25 14.49 10.07
N CYS A 176 13.51 15.76 10.37
CA CYS A 176 14.13 16.27 11.60
C CYS A 176 15.50 15.68 11.97
N THR A 177 16.58 16.34 11.53
CA THR A 177 17.93 16.19 12.11
C THR A 177 18.18 17.16 13.26
N ASP A 178 17.14 17.65 13.95
CA ASP A 178 17.35 18.57 15.07
C ASP A 178 18.10 17.82 16.19
N GLU A 179 19.05 18.53 16.83
CA GLU A 179 19.79 18.08 18.03
C GLU A 179 18.90 17.88 19.28
N VAL A 180 17.58 17.81 19.09
CA VAL A 180 16.65 17.25 20.05
C VAL A 180 16.51 15.79 19.67
N CYS A 181 17.15 14.92 20.45
CA CYS A 181 16.84 13.52 20.45
C CYS A 181 15.30 13.41 20.53
N ILE A 182 14.65 13.01 19.44
CA ILE A 182 13.55 12.05 19.56
C ILE A 182 14.15 11.03 20.49
N THR A 183 13.78 11.05 21.76
CA THR A 183 14.12 9.97 22.66
C THR A 183 13.77 8.72 21.87
N CYS A 184 14.73 7.82 21.70
CA CYS A 184 14.57 6.53 21.00
C CYS A 184 13.52 5.62 21.71
N SER A 185 12.52 6.23 22.36
CA SER A 185 11.77 5.84 23.54
C SER A 185 10.29 6.23 23.45
N ASP A 186 9.79 6.75 22.32
CA ASP A 186 8.34 6.98 22.12
C ASP A 186 7.76 6.42 20.78
N GLU A 187 8.57 5.86 19.88
CA GLU A 187 8.06 5.28 18.62
C GLU A 187 7.66 3.81 18.83
N GLY A 188 6.37 3.50 18.65
CA GLY A 188 5.86 2.13 18.55
C GLY A 188 5.96 1.64 17.11
N ARG A 189 6.65 0.52 16.87
CA ARG A 189 6.85 -0.06 15.54
C ARG A 189 6.04 -1.34 15.38
N LEU A 190 5.29 -1.46 14.29
CA LEU A 190 4.58 -2.69 14.00
C LEU A 190 5.56 -3.81 13.63
N ALA A 191 5.32 -4.99 14.16
CA ALA A 191 6.15 -6.16 13.90
C ALA A 191 5.30 -7.42 13.71
N GLU A 192 5.73 -8.31 12.81
CA GLU A 192 5.14 -9.63 12.59
C GLU A 192 5.96 -10.70 13.29
N VAL A 193 5.32 -11.54 14.10
CA VAL A 193 6.00 -12.62 14.83
C VAL A 193 6.40 -13.76 13.90
N LEU A 194 7.69 -14.07 13.86
CA LEU A 194 8.26 -15.15 13.04
C LEU A 194 8.35 -16.46 13.83
N THR A 195 8.93 -16.40 15.02
CA THR A 195 9.10 -17.54 15.92
C THR A 195 8.99 -17.09 17.38
N VAL A 196 8.45 -17.95 18.22
CA VAL A 196 8.27 -17.70 19.66
C VAL A 196 9.19 -18.64 20.44
N THR A 197 9.76 -18.13 21.52
CA THR A 197 10.60 -18.86 22.49
C THR A 197 10.18 -18.40 23.89
N ASP A 198 10.43 -19.19 24.93
CA ASP A 198 9.95 -18.85 26.28
C ASP A 198 10.38 -17.42 26.69
N GLY A 199 9.40 -16.51 26.81
CA GLY A 199 9.56 -15.11 27.19
C GLY A 199 10.04 -14.15 26.09
N THR A 200 10.32 -14.63 24.87
CA THR A 200 10.79 -13.78 23.76
C THR A 200 10.26 -14.23 22.40
N ALA A 201 10.24 -13.33 21.42
CA ALA A 201 9.91 -13.65 20.04
C ALA A 201 10.91 -13.03 19.07
N THR A 202 11.19 -13.75 17.98
CA THR A 202 11.84 -13.15 16.80
C THR A 202 10.76 -12.57 15.91
N VAL A 203 10.86 -11.28 15.59
CA VAL A 203 9.85 -10.53 14.84
C VAL A 203 10.46 -9.88 13.60
N ARG A 204 9.66 -9.74 12.54
CA ARG A 204 9.98 -8.95 11.36
C ARG A 204 9.40 -7.56 11.52
N THR A 205 10.22 -6.54 11.31
CA THR A 205 9.81 -5.13 11.22
C THR A 205 10.21 -4.54 9.88
N ALA A 206 9.74 -3.33 9.60
CA ALA A 206 10.20 -2.53 8.47
C ALA A 206 11.74 -2.35 8.42
N ARG A 207 12.43 -2.41 9.57
CA ARG A 207 13.88 -2.23 9.67
C ARG A 207 14.67 -3.55 9.61
N GLY A 208 13.98 -4.69 9.50
CA GLY A 208 14.58 -6.01 9.51
C GLY A 208 14.08 -6.87 10.67
N THR A 209 14.80 -7.95 10.94
CA THR A 209 14.44 -8.92 11.99
C THR A 209 15.11 -8.56 13.31
N GLU A 210 14.37 -8.61 14.41
CA GLU A 210 14.90 -8.38 15.76
C GLU A 210 14.24 -9.33 16.78
N THR A 211 14.89 -9.50 17.92
CA THR A 211 14.33 -10.24 19.06
C THR A 211 13.69 -9.26 20.02
N VAL A 212 12.46 -9.55 20.43
CA VAL A 212 11.71 -8.75 21.39
C VAL A 212 11.30 -9.62 22.57
N ASP A 213 11.22 -9.02 23.75
CA ASP A 213 10.63 -9.66 24.90
C ASP A 213 9.09 -9.56 24.81
N THR A 214 8.42 -10.63 25.23
CA THR A 214 6.97 -10.79 25.12
C THR A 214 6.29 -10.92 26.48
N LEU A 215 6.97 -10.63 27.60
CA LEU A 215 6.42 -10.80 28.95
C LEU A 215 5.26 -9.85 29.26
N MET A 216 5.16 -8.73 28.55
CA MET A 216 4.09 -7.72 28.73
C MET A 216 2.86 -7.98 27.87
N VAL A 217 2.99 -8.81 26.84
CA VAL A 217 1.88 -9.26 25.99
C VAL A 217 1.52 -10.68 26.41
N GLY A 218 0.24 -11.05 26.33
CA GLY A 218 -0.21 -12.41 26.65
C GLY A 218 0.34 -13.45 25.65
N ASP A 219 -0.44 -14.49 25.37
CA ASP A 219 -0.01 -15.51 24.42
C ASP A 219 0.21 -14.93 23.00
N VAL A 220 1.47 -15.02 22.55
CA VAL A 220 1.92 -14.64 21.21
C VAL A 220 2.17 -15.90 20.39
N ALA A 221 1.70 -15.89 19.15
CA ALA A 221 1.87 -16.95 18.17
C ALA A 221 2.53 -16.42 16.89
N ARG A 222 3.12 -17.35 16.12
CA ARG A 222 3.65 -17.03 14.79
C ARG A 222 2.55 -16.41 13.91
N GLY A 223 2.88 -15.32 13.23
CA GLY A 223 1.97 -14.58 12.36
C GLY A 223 1.17 -13.49 13.06
N ASP A 224 1.23 -13.40 14.40
CA ASP A 224 0.65 -12.27 15.13
C ASP A 224 1.34 -10.96 14.75
N LEU A 225 0.57 -9.86 14.79
CA LEU A 225 1.14 -8.52 14.73
C LEU A 225 1.22 -7.96 16.15
N VAL A 226 2.39 -7.43 16.49
CA VAL A 226 2.65 -6.82 17.79
C VAL A 226 3.21 -5.42 17.62
N LEU A 227 2.89 -4.54 18.55
CA LEU A 227 3.50 -3.22 18.65
C LEU A 227 4.77 -3.35 19.49
N VAL A 228 5.91 -3.01 18.90
CA VAL A 228 7.24 -3.12 19.51
C VAL A 228 7.74 -1.75 19.91
N HIS A 229 8.16 -1.64 21.17
CA HIS A 229 8.74 -0.42 21.72
C HIS A 229 9.94 -0.77 22.62
N ALA A 230 11.09 -0.12 22.42
CA ALA A 230 12.31 -0.35 23.19
C ALA A 230 12.72 -1.84 23.36
N GLY A 231 12.50 -2.67 22.34
CA GLY A 231 12.80 -4.11 22.37
C GLY A 231 11.75 -4.97 23.09
N MET A 232 10.60 -4.40 23.44
CA MET A 232 9.46 -5.05 24.09
C MET A 232 8.25 -5.07 23.17
N ALA A 233 7.54 -6.19 23.11
CA ALA A 233 6.16 -6.19 22.60
C ALA A 233 5.23 -5.62 23.69
N ILE A 234 4.59 -4.48 23.40
CA ILE A 234 3.74 -3.75 24.36
C ILE A 234 2.24 -3.96 24.12
N SER A 235 1.86 -4.40 22.92
CA SER A 235 0.48 -4.77 22.60
C SER A 235 0.46 -5.76 21.44
N LYS A 236 -0.59 -6.57 21.35
CA LYS A 236 -0.92 -7.41 20.19
C LYS A 236 -2.06 -6.74 19.44
N LEU A 237 -1.89 -6.53 18.14
CA LEU A 237 -2.97 -5.98 17.30
C LEU A 237 -3.99 -7.08 17.04
N THR A 238 -5.23 -6.80 17.43
CA THR A 238 -6.38 -7.65 17.12
C THR A 238 -7.08 -7.17 15.85
N GLU A 239 -7.95 -8.00 15.27
CA GLU A 239 -8.77 -7.60 14.11
C GLU A 239 -9.70 -6.42 14.43
N GLU A 240 -10.03 -6.20 15.71
CA GLU A 240 -10.88 -5.08 16.15
C GLU A 240 -10.14 -3.74 16.16
N ASP A 241 -8.81 -3.74 16.36
CA ASP A 241 -7.99 -2.52 16.36
C ASP A 241 -7.76 -1.95 14.95
N SER A 242 -8.22 -2.65 13.91
CA SER A 242 -8.07 -2.28 12.49
C SER A 242 -9.38 -1.82 11.83
N ARG A 243 -10.47 -1.68 12.60
CA ARG A 243 -11.80 -1.23 12.14
C ARG A 243 -12.04 0.25 12.39
#